data_AF-A0A367U8D7-F1
#
_entry.id   AF-A0A367U8D7-F1
#
_cell.length_a   1.000
_cell.length_b   1.000
_cell.length_c   1.000
_cell.angle_alpha   90.00
_cell.angle_beta   90.00
_cell.angle_gamma   90.00
#
_symmetry.space_group_name_H-M   'P 1'
#
loop_
_entity.id
_entity.type
_entity.pdbx_description
1 polymer ?
#
loop_
_entity_poly.entity_id
_entity_poly.type
_entity_poly.pdbx_seq_one_letter_code
_entity_poly.pdbx_strand_id
1 'polypeptide(L)'
;MSINRDKFGALLFLCLALIYGYYVRDIPLLFGDEDAPFNARTLPNAVAWVLGVVSFAQLVLPANREAGSLLAAFRGMKWKPVIMLAALMIFYGLTIRYLGFLISTTIFLMGGFAVLGERRIKVLLGAAVPVVFVFWFLLSQLMGIYLAPGDIFEMLG
;
A
#
# COMPACT_ATOMS: atom_id res chain seq x y z
N MET A 1 -31.17 -6.54 -11.75
CA MET A 1 -30.12 -6.53 -10.69
C MET A 1 -29.96 -5.11 -10.19
N SER A 2 -30.39 -4.78 -8.97
CA SER A 2 -30.02 -3.50 -8.36
C SER A 2 -28.55 -3.57 -7.94
N ILE A 3 -27.70 -2.73 -8.54
CA ILE A 3 -26.30 -2.62 -8.14
C ILE A 3 -26.28 -1.97 -6.76
N ASN A 4 -26.03 -2.77 -5.73
CA ASN A 4 -25.87 -2.27 -4.37
C ASN A 4 -24.44 -1.78 -4.12
N ARG A 5 -24.21 -0.95 -3.09
CA ARG A 5 -22.88 -0.36 -2.80
C ARG A 5 -21.76 -1.40 -2.80
N ASP A 6 -22.00 -2.53 -2.14
CA ASP A 6 -21.00 -3.58 -1.98
C ASP A 6 -20.66 -4.27 -3.31
N LYS A 7 -21.65 -4.40 -4.22
CA LYS A 7 -21.44 -4.94 -5.57
C LYS A 7 -20.69 -3.96 -6.46
N PHE A 8 -20.98 -2.66 -6.33
CA PHE A 8 -20.27 -1.62 -7.05
C PHE A 8 -18.80 -1.54 -6.61
N GLY A 9 -18.53 -1.56 -5.30
CA GLY A 9 -17.17 -1.59 -4.77
C GLY A 9 -16.40 -2.83 -5.23
N ALA A 10 -17.02 -4.01 -5.16
CA ALA A 10 -16.42 -5.24 -5.68
C ALA A 10 -16.13 -5.17 -7.17
N LEU A 11 -17.04 -4.62 -7.98
CA LEU A 11 -16.80 -4.42 -9.41
C LEU A 11 -15.60 -3.50 -9.66
N LEU A 12 -15.48 -2.41 -8.91
CA LEU A 12 -14.38 -1.46 -9.04
C LEU A 12 -13.02 -2.09 -8.66
N PHE A 13 -12.96 -2.83 -7.56
CA PHE A 13 -11.75 -3.57 -7.19
C PHE A 13 -11.42 -4.71 -8.15
N LEU A 14 -12.42 -5.37 -8.73
CA LEU A 14 -12.21 -6.37 -9.78
C LEU A 14 -11.62 -5.73 -11.04
N CYS A 15 -12.16 -4.58 -11.48
CA CYS A 15 -11.58 -3.83 -12.60
C CYS A 15 -10.13 -3.42 -12.30
N LEU A 16 -9.85 -2.92 -11.08
CA LEU A 16 -8.49 -2.59 -10.66
C LEU A 16 -7.57 -3.81 -10.72
N ALA A 17 -8.02 -4.97 -10.20
CA ALA A 17 -7.27 -6.22 -10.24
C ALA A 17 -6.94 -6.68 -11.66
N LEU A 18 -7.92 -6.61 -12.57
CA LEU A 18 -7.74 -7.01 -13.96
C LEU A 18 -6.80 -6.08 -14.72
N ILE A 19 -6.98 -4.76 -14.58
CA ILE A 19 -6.11 -3.77 -15.22
C ILE A 19 -4.69 -3.93 -14.67
N TYR A 20 -4.54 -3.92 -13.36
CA TYR A 20 -3.22 -4.01 -12.73
C TYR A 20 -2.53 -5.33 -13.08
N GLY A 21 -3.25 -6.45 -12.97
CA GLY A 21 -2.79 -7.80 -13.33
C GLY A 21 -2.36 -7.92 -14.80
N TYR A 22 -3.09 -7.28 -15.71
CA TYR A 22 -2.74 -7.25 -17.13
C TYR A 22 -1.40 -6.52 -17.37
N TYR A 23 -1.23 -5.34 -16.75
CA TYR A 23 -0.04 -4.50 -16.92
C TYR A 23 1.19 -4.96 -16.12
N VAL A 24 1.08 -5.94 -15.21
CA VAL A 24 2.26 -6.43 -14.45
C VAL A 24 3.36 -6.94 -15.39
N ARG A 25 2.98 -7.53 -16.52
CA ARG A 25 3.95 -8.07 -17.50
C ARG A 25 4.79 -6.98 -18.18
N ASP A 26 4.29 -5.75 -18.21
CA ASP A 26 4.97 -4.62 -18.84
C ASP A 26 5.99 -3.96 -17.90
N ILE A 27 6.03 -4.33 -16.62
CA ILE A 27 7.02 -3.83 -15.68
C ILE A 27 8.39 -4.39 -16.09
N PRO A 28 9.36 -3.54 -16.48
CA PRO A 28 10.69 -4.01 -16.88
C PRO A 28 11.39 -4.65 -15.68
N LEU A 29 11.96 -5.83 -15.88
CA LEU A 29 12.86 -6.46 -14.91
C LEU A 29 14.29 -6.07 -15.27
N LEU A 30 15.14 -5.86 -14.27
CA LEU A 30 16.56 -5.68 -14.53
C LEU A 30 17.17 -7.02 -14.96
N PHE A 31 18.26 -6.94 -15.73
CA PHE A 31 18.97 -8.12 -16.18
C PHE A 31 19.47 -8.93 -14.97
N GLY A 32 19.01 -10.18 -14.85
CA GLY A 32 19.30 -11.07 -13.70
C GLY A 32 18.19 -11.16 -12.64
N ASP A 33 17.19 -10.28 -12.65
CA ASP A 33 16.05 -10.31 -11.70
C ASP A 33 14.90 -11.24 -12.13
N GLU A 34 14.98 -11.80 -13.34
CA GLU A 34 13.95 -12.71 -13.87
C GLU A 34 13.86 -14.01 -13.07
N ASP A 35 15.01 -14.50 -12.60
CA ASP A 35 15.14 -15.72 -11.80
C ASP A 35 15.03 -15.47 -10.30
N ALA A 36 14.91 -14.20 -9.88
CA ALA A 36 14.80 -13.87 -8.47
C ALA A 36 13.43 -14.35 -7.92
N PRO A 37 13.40 -15.01 -6.74
CA PRO A 37 12.16 -15.47 -6.12
C PRO A 37 11.21 -14.31 -5.77
N PHE A 38 11.76 -13.11 -5.63
CA PHE A 38 11.00 -11.87 -5.45
C PHE A 38 11.58 -10.77 -6.34
N ASN A 39 10.74 -10.18 -7.19
CA ASN A 39 11.14 -9.15 -8.16
C ASN A 39 10.06 -8.06 -8.26
N ALA A 40 10.28 -7.05 -9.10
CA ALA A 40 9.38 -5.90 -9.25
C ALA A 40 7.92 -6.27 -9.62
N ARG A 41 7.68 -7.48 -10.13
CA ARG A 41 6.35 -7.99 -10.54
C ARG A 41 5.63 -8.77 -9.45
N THR A 42 6.31 -9.25 -8.41
CA THR A 42 5.69 -10.16 -7.42
C THR A 42 4.63 -9.47 -6.56
N LEU A 43 4.93 -8.29 -6.01
CA LEU A 43 3.95 -7.50 -5.24
C LEU A 43 2.74 -7.10 -6.11
N PRO A 44 2.93 -6.56 -7.33
CA PRO A 44 1.80 -6.26 -8.21
C PRO A 44 0.93 -7.47 -8.54
N ASN A 45 1.56 -8.61 -8.85
CA ASN A 45 0.83 -9.86 -9.11
C ASN A 45 0.04 -10.32 -7.88
N ALA A 46 0.65 -10.29 -6.69
CA ALA A 46 -0.02 -10.70 -5.46
C ALA A 46 -1.25 -9.84 -5.16
N VAL A 47 -1.12 -8.51 -5.30
CA VAL A 47 -2.24 -7.57 -5.12
C VAL A 47 -3.34 -7.83 -6.15
N ALA A 48 -2.99 -8.03 -7.42
CA ALA A 48 -3.96 -8.33 -8.47
C ALA A 48 -4.74 -9.63 -8.18
N TRP A 49 -4.05 -10.70 -7.76
CA TRP A 49 -4.71 -11.96 -7.41
C TRP A 49 -5.63 -11.83 -6.20
N VAL A 50 -5.15 -11.24 -5.11
CA VAL A 50 -5.94 -11.07 -3.88
C VAL A 50 -7.17 -10.21 -4.15
N LEU A 51 -7.00 -9.06 -4.81
CA LEU A 51 -8.13 -8.20 -5.17
C LEU A 51 -9.09 -8.91 -6.12
N GLY A 52 -8.58 -9.63 -7.13
CA GLY A 52 -9.40 -10.36 -8.09
C GLY A 52 -10.27 -11.41 -7.41
N VAL A 53 -9.66 -12.28 -6.59
CA VAL A 53 -10.37 -13.37 -5.90
C VAL A 53 -11.39 -12.82 -4.90
N VAL A 54 -11.01 -11.88 -4.04
CA VAL A 54 -11.89 -11.34 -3.01
C VAL A 54 -13.07 -10.58 -3.63
N SER A 55 -12.79 -9.78 -4.66
CA SER A 55 -13.83 -8.99 -5.34
C SER A 55 -14.79 -9.87 -6.14
N PHE A 56 -14.27 -10.91 -6.80
CA PHE A 56 -15.10 -11.89 -7.49
C PHE A 56 -15.99 -12.66 -6.51
N ALA A 57 -15.44 -13.13 -5.39
CA ALA A 57 -16.22 -13.78 -4.33
C ALA A 57 -17.34 -12.85 -3.82
N GLN A 58 -17.03 -11.57 -3.56
CA GLN A 58 -18.02 -10.58 -3.13
C GLN A 58 -19.09 -10.31 -4.20
N LEU A 59 -18.78 -10.44 -5.48
CA LEU A 59 -19.74 -10.34 -6.60
C LEU A 59 -20.65 -11.57 -6.74
N VAL A 60 -20.20 -12.77 -6.37
CA VAL A 60 -20.99 -14.00 -6.43
C VAL A 60 -21.87 -14.18 -5.19
N LEU A 61 -21.38 -13.85 -4.00
CA LEU A 61 -22.12 -13.99 -2.74
C LEU A 61 -23.38 -13.13 -2.69
N PRO A 62 -24.45 -13.52 -1.97
CA PRO A 62 -25.67 -12.72 -1.90
C PRO A 62 -25.39 -11.31 -1.36
N ALA A 63 -25.95 -10.29 -2.02
CA ALA A 63 -25.78 -8.91 -1.60
C ALA A 63 -26.42 -8.70 -0.22
N ASN A 64 -25.69 -8.07 0.70
CA ASN A 64 -26.27 -7.70 1.99
C ASN A 64 -27.40 -6.68 1.75
N ARG A 65 -28.61 -6.99 2.23
CA ARG A 65 -29.80 -6.15 2.05
C ARG A 65 -29.73 -4.86 2.87
N GLU A 66 -28.86 -4.81 3.88
CA GLU A 66 -28.59 -3.62 4.69
C GLU A 66 -27.54 -2.67 4.08
N ALA A 67 -26.89 -3.07 2.98
CA ALA A 67 -25.98 -2.17 2.30
C ALA A 67 -26.80 -1.03 1.68
N GLY A 68 -26.70 0.16 2.30
CA GLY A 68 -27.41 1.35 1.87
C GLY A 68 -26.92 1.89 0.51
N SER A 69 -27.61 2.92 0.02
CA SER A 69 -27.28 3.60 -1.25
C SER A 69 -25.83 4.12 -1.29
N LEU A 70 -25.22 4.08 -2.48
CA LEU A 70 -23.87 4.63 -2.75
C LEU A 70 -23.72 6.06 -2.21
N LEU A 71 -24.72 6.92 -2.44
CA LEU A 71 -24.73 8.32 -1.99
C LEU A 71 -24.69 8.48 -0.47
N ALA A 72 -25.29 7.54 0.28
CA ALA A 72 -25.24 7.55 1.74
C ALA A 72 -23.83 7.19 2.26
N ALA A 73 -23.09 6.35 1.53
CA ALA A 73 -21.73 5.96 1.90
C ALA A 73 -20.74 7.12 1.85
N PHE A 74 -20.84 8.00 0.86
CA PHE A 74 -19.94 9.16 0.73
C PHE A 74 -20.21 10.25 1.78
N ARG A 75 -21.43 10.32 2.33
CA ARG A 75 -21.84 11.38 3.26
C ARG A 75 -21.31 11.22 4.69
N GLY A 76 -20.88 10.02 5.08
CA GLY A 76 -20.37 9.71 6.43
C GLY A 76 -18.85 9.53 6.53
N MET A 77 -18.10 9.70 5.44
CA MET A 77 -16.66 9.43 5.45
C MET A 77 -15.85 10.54 6.10
N LYS A 78 -14.82 10.14 6.88
CA LYS A 78 -13.84 11.05 7.48
C LYS A 78 -12.81 11.46 6.42
N TRP A 79 -13.18 12.37 5.54
CA TRP A 79 -12.34 12.83 4.42
C TRP A 79 -11.01 13.44 4.83
N LYS A 80 -10.96 14.12 5.99
CA LYS A 80 -9.74 14.77 6.47
C LYS A 80 -8.58 13.76 6.69
N PRO A 81 -8.74 12.68 7.50
CA PRO A 81 -7.72 11.64 7.60
C PRO A 81 -7.36 11.01 6.25
N VAL A 82 -8.34 10.76 5.37
CA VAL A 82 -8.09 10.16 4.05
C VAL A 82 -7.16 11.03 3.21
N ILE A 83 -7.47 12.33 3.11
CA ILE A 83 -6.65 13.28 2.34
C ILE A 83 -5.27 13.45 2.99
N MET A 84 -5.18 13.52 4.32
CA MET A 84 -3.89 13.63 5.02
C MET A 84 -3.02 12.38 4.82
N LEU A 85 -3.60 11.18 4.89
CA LEU A 85 -2.87 9.93 4.62
C LEU A 85 -2.42 9.86 3.16
N ALA A 86 -3.26 10.25 2.20
CA ALA A 86 -2.89 10.31 0.80
C ALA A 86 -1.72 11.29 0.55
N ALA A 87 -1.78 12.49 1.14
CA ALA A 87 -0.68 13.45 1.08
C ALA A 87 0.62 12.88 1.69
N LEU A 88 0.50 12.14 2.80
CA LEU A 88 1.63 11.51 3.45
C LEU A 88 2.25 10.39 2.59
N MET A 89 1.45 9.64 1.85
CA MET A 89 1.94 8.64 0.89
C MET A 89 2.72 9.28 -0.26
N ILE A 90 2.24 10.41 -0.78
CA ILE A 90 2.97 11.18 -1.81
C ILE A 90 4.30 11.69 -1.23
N PHE A 91 4.26 12.26 -0.03
CA PHE A 91 5.47 12.73 0.66
C PHE A 91 6.49 11.61 0.88
N TYR A 92 6.05 10.42 1.29
CA TYR A 92 6.88 9.23 1.40
C TYR A 92 7.56 8.87 0.07
N GLY A 93 6.77 8.77 -1.01
CA GLY A 93 7.29 8.45 -2.35
C GLY A 93 8.33 9.45 -2.86
N LEU A 94 8.21 10.73 -2.49
CA LEU A 94 9.19 11.76 -2.85
C LEU A 94 10.45 11.70 -1.98
N THR A 95 10.32 11.36 -0.69
CA THR A 95 11.43 11.39 0.27
C THR A 95 12.23 10.10 0.34
N ILE A 96 11.69 8.96 -0.08
CA ILE A 96 12.36 7.66 0.02
C ILE A 96 13.73 7.63 -0.70
N ARG A 97 13.85 8.32 -1.84
CA ARG A 97 15.12 8.41 -2.58
C ARG A 97 16.16 9.22 -1.78
N TYR A 98 15.75 10.37 -1.25
CA TYR A 98 16.66 11.27 -0.54
C TYR A 98 17.01 10.78 0.87
N LEU A 99 16.02 10.43 1.68
CA LEU A 99 16.19 10.05 3.09
C LEU A 99 16.48 8.56 3.30
N GLY A 100 16.21 7.73 2.28
CA GLY A 100 16.29 6.28 2.37
C GLY A 100 15.06 5.63 2.99
N PHE A 101 15.00 4.31 2.85
CA PHE A 101 13.86 3.50 3.29
C PHE A 101 13.59 3.60 4.79
N LEU A 102 14.62 3.48 5.65
CA LEU A 102 14.40 3.46 7.10
C LEU A 102 13.81 4.78 7.62
N ILE A 103 14.44 5.90 7.27
CA ILE A 103 14.04 7.22 7.77
C ILE A 103 12.70 7.63 7.17
N SER A 104 12.55 7.53 5.86
CA SER A 104 11.31 7.92 5.18
C SER A 104 10.12 7.09 5.66
N THR A 105 10.26 5.77 5.79
CA THR A 105 9.18 4.89 6.27
C THR A 105 8.85 5.13 7.74
N THR A 106 9.85 5.42 8.58
CA THR A 106 9.62 5.74 9.99
C THR A 106 8.79 7.03 10.13
N ILE A 107 9.16 8.08 9.41
CA ILE A 107 8.41 9.35 9.40
C ILE A 107 6.99 9.14 8.85
N PHE A 108 6.85 8.36 7.77
CA PHE A 108 5.56 8.01 7.19
C PHE A 108 4.66 7.28 8.19
N LEU A 109 5.16 6.26 8.88
CA LEU A 109 4.37 5.52 9.88
C LEU A 109 4.01 6.39 11.09
N MET A 110 4.97 7.15 11.62
CA MET A 110 4.70 8.09 12.71
C MET A 110 3.65 9.12 12.32
N GLY A 111 3.75 9.71 11.13
CA GLY A 111 2.76 10.64 10.60
C GLY A 111 1.39 9.98 10.40
N GLY A 112 1.36 8.74 9.91
CA GLY A 112 0.14 7.98 9.70
C GLY A 112 -0.59 7.70 11.01
N PHE A 113 0.13 7.19 12.01
CA PHE A 113 -0.40 6.99 13.36
C PHE A 113 -0.87 8.31 14.01
N ALA A 114 -0.15 9.42 13.78
CA ALA A 114 -0.56 10.73 14.26
C ALA A 114 -1.84 11.26 13.60
N VAL A 115 -2.00 11.05 12.28
CA VAL A 115 -3.24 11.38 11.55
C VAL A 115 -4.41 10.52 12.03
N LEU A 116 -4.15 9.27 12.39
CA LEU A 116 -5.13 8.34 12.95
C LEU A 116 -5.49 8.67 14.41
N GLY A 117 -4.75 9.55 15.08
CA GLY A 117 -5.10 10.11 16.39
C GLY A 117 -4.12 9.78 17.53
N GLU A 118 -3.08 8.96 17.30
CA GLU A 118 -2.07 8.69 18.32
C GLU A 118 -1.09 9.87 18.43
N ARG A 119 -1.04 10.52 19.59
CA ARG A 119 -0.23 11.73 19.81
C ARG A 119 1.04 11.46 20.63
N ARG A 120 1.18 10.29 21.25
CA ARG A 120 2.30 9.98 22.14
C ARG A 120 3.52 9.59 21.34
N ILE A 121 4.50 10.50 21.26
CA ILE A 121 5.76 10.31 20.52
C ILE A 121 6.48 9.00 20.90
N LYS A 122 6.48 8.62 22.18
CA LYS A 122 7.08 7.34 22.63
C LYS A 122 6.40 6.12 22.02
N VAL A 123 5.07 6.13 21.89
CA VAL A 123 4.30 5.05 21.27
C VAL A 123 4.50 5.06 19.76
N LEU A 124 4.49 6.24 19.14
CA LEU A 124 4.74 6.43 17.71
C LEU A 124 6.09 5.85 17.29
N LEU A 125 7.17 6.22 18.01
CA LEU A 125 8.50 5.68 17.76
C LEU A 125 8.60 4.19 18.09
N GLY A 126 8.06 3.78 19.24
CA GLY A 126 8.09 2.38 19.69
C GLY A 126 7.33 1.43 18.77
N ALA A 127 6.32 1.91 18.03
CA ALA A 127 5.62 1.12 17.02
C ALA A 127 6.28 1.22 15.64
N ALA A 128 6.63 2.43 15.18
CA ALA A 128 7.14 2.65 13.84
C ALA A 128 8.52 2.01 13.65
N VAL A 129 9.47 2.29 14.55
CA VAL A 129 10.87 1.88 14.37
C VAL A 129 11.02 0.36 14.28
N PRO A 130 10.48 -0.46 15.21
CA PRO A 130 10.61 -1.91 15.10
C PRO A 130 9.97 -2.48 13.84
N VAL A 131 8.81 -1.97 13.45
CA VAL A 131 8.13 -2.40 12.21
C VAL A 131 9.02 -2.11 11.00
N VAL A 132 9.58 -0.91 10.89
CA VAL A 132 10.49 -0.54 9.79
C VAL A 132 11.73 -1.42 9.77
N PHE A 133 12.34 -1.70 10.93
CA PHE A 133 13.51 -2.58 11.02
C PHE A 133 13.18 -4.02 10.60
N VAL A 134 12.02 -4.54 10.99
CA VAL A 134 11.56 -5.87 10.56
C VAL A 134 11.37 -5.92 9.05
N PHE A 135 10.73 -4.92 8.45
CA PHE A 135 10.57 -4.84 6.99
C PHE A 135 11.90 -4.67 6.27
N TRP A 136 12.80 -3.82 6.79
CA TRP A 136 14.14 -3.66 6.24
C TRP A 136 14.90 -4.98 6.27
N PHE A 137 14.88 -5.69 7.39
CA PHE A 137 15.52 -7.00 7.52
C PHE A 137 14.92 -8.03 6.56
N LEU A 138 13.60 -8.10 6.48
CA LEU A 138 12.90 -9.02 5.58
C LEU A 138 13.26 -8.76 4.11
N LEU A 139 13.22 -7.50 3.68
CA LEU A 139 13.45 -7.16 2.28
C LEU A 139 14.93 -7.20 1.93
N SER A 140 15.80 -6.66 2.77
CA SER A 140 17.25 -6.60 2.50
C SER A 140 17.96 -7.93 2.76
N GLN A 141 17.76 -8.54 3.94
CA GLN A 141 18.56 -9.71 4.35
C GLN A 141 17.92 -11.03 3.91
N LEU A 142 16.59 -11.15 4.03
CA LEU A 142 15.92 -12.40 3.67
C LEU A 142 15.65 -12.49 2.16
N MET A 143 15.19 -11.41 1.55
CA MET A 143 14.81 -11.37 0.13
C MET A 143 15.91 -10.83 -0.79
N GLY A 144 17.01 -10.26 -0.26
CA GLY A 144 18.10 -9.71 -1.06
C GLY A 144 17.72 -8.49 -1.90
N ILE A 145 16.60 -7.83 -1.60
CA ILE A 145 16.08 -6.70 -2.36
C ILE A 145 16.83 -5.42 -1.96
N TYR A 146 17.32 -4.70 -2.97
CA TYR A 146 17.92 -3.39 -2.75
C TYR A 146 16.87 -2.40 -2.23
N LEU A 147 17.17 -1.79 -1.10
CA LEU A 147 16.42 -0.67 -0.53
C LEU A 147 17.28 0.57 -0.61
N ALA A 148 16.71 1.68 -1.05
CA ALA A 148 17.41 2.96 -1.11
C ALA A 148 17.99 3.29 0.28
N PRO A 149 19.33 3.37 0.43
CA PRO A 149 19.95 3.76 1.68
C PRO A 149 19.70 5.24 1.97
N GLY A 150 19.52 6.05 0.92
CA GLY A 150 19.23 7.48 0.95
C GLY A 150 20.39 8.28 0.38
N ASP A 151 20.14 9.11 -0.63
CA ASP A 151 21.15 9.94 -1.29
C ASP A 151 21.93 10.81 -0.27
N ILE A 152 21.31 11.20 0.86
CA ILE A 152 22.00 11.94 1.93
C ILE A 152 23.19 11.20 2.52
N PHE A 153 23.15 9.88 2.58
CA PHE A 153 24.25 9.08 3.12
C PHE A 153 25.41 8.96 2.13
N GLU A 154 25.11 8.99 0.83
CA GLU A 154 26.13 9.04 -0.24
C GLU A 154 26.75 10.45 -0.37
N MET A 155 26.01 11.51 -0.03
CA MET A 155 26.53 12.88 -0.01
C MET A 155 27.39 13.20 1.22
N LEU A 156 27.17 12.48 2.34
CA LEU A 156 27.88 12.66 3.61
C LEU A 156 29.10 11.72 3.76
N GLY A 157 29.32 10.81 2.82
CA GLY A 157 30.42 9.83 2.83
C GLY A 157 30.82 9.37 1.44
#